data_AF-A0A437A5F5-F1
#
_entry.id   AF-A0A437A5F5-F1
#
_cell.length_a   1.000
_cell.length_b   1.000
_cell.length_c   1.000
_cell.angle_alpha   90.00
_cell.angle_beta   90.00
_cell.angle_gamma   90.00
#
_symmetry.space_group_name_H-M   'P 1'
#
loop_
_entity.id
_entity.type
_entity.pdbx_description
1 polymer ?
#
loop_
_entity_poly.entity_id
_entity_poly.type
_entity_poly.pdbx_seq_one_letter_code
_entity_poly.pdbx_strand_id
1 'polypeptide(L)'
;MPPQFGRLGILAIVFAFLCFSAWRFSHTGIVDDSTIGSVPPIHDTSHKHDYGANAPPPPPPSPASNPKGDDMDDMDPDDLGSDLAVGDGSKGRPTRDDNRIFVTVTAKEVETTTVFQDRTVTETPSVTLFGGEEVRTTATATSSINRPFERYAGLVEDYNESLTPNDQKILGEMQARSSRQDRLMRMYDLDGAGDWMQFIKDQDDAAMPPFTKFAQEYIYNWQHPDPSSCADRKFLVLHHNWDGNGLGTVVHGTGWVLGLAIRLNRILIYDDEAPPGRNFLEEKCQQNGIRSLDCIFEPFSSCSSTLHLTEDNHIKLRSYWKIPESINMSTSAVPPLFGQMLKNNFPEMHYDAIKYWWRAQASAYMMRMNGPALKRLKALRIDDSHNIAVTHSSTGELIDTKAPYPLPDGSFSMHVRHGDKGVEMELIPFRKYVDRAEEYAAMNMIMTRKTCFISTEDREVLEEAKKIGNAWISVNTTSNENWTWIWSDIPRINGGPVEQLNNFGNRTEMTIKWMLQLFFAIEASNIVGTRGSGWNRMIDELRCIWVDCRTPYMEVGPFEDWVHYNF
;
A
#
# COMPACT_ATOMS: atom_id res chain seq x y z
N MET A 1 -47.84 23.09 44.88
CA MET A 1 -48.19 22.78 43.48
C MET A 1 -46.90 22.45 42.73
N PRO A 2 -46.69 21.22 42.25
CA PRO A 2 -45.51 20.86 41.46
C PRO A 2 -45.77 21.01 39.94
N PRO A 3 -44.74 21.27 39.12
CA PRO A 3 -44.91 21.70 37.73
C PRO A 3 -45.12 20.53 36.76
N GLN A 4 -46.11 20.65 35.88
CA GLN A 4 -46.52 19.66 34.88
C GLN A 4 -45.75 19.73 33.55
N PHE A 5 -44.43 19.99 33.55
CA PHE A 5 -43.68 20.12 32.29
C PHE A 5 -43.15 18.80 31.71
N GLY A 6 -43.21 17.67 32.44
CA GLY A 6 -42.66 16.40 31.98
C GLY A 6 -43.49 15.62 30.95
N ARG A 7 -44.79 15.93 30.78
CA ARG A 7 -45.70 15.10 29.97
C ARG A 7 -45.78 15.49 28.49
N LEU A 8 -45.45 16.74 28.13
CA LEU A 8 -45.45 17.16 26.72
C LEU A 8 -44.23 16.65 25.93
N GLY A 9 -43.06 16.58 26.56
CA GLY A 9 -41.83 16.14 25.90
C GLY A 9 -41.87 14.68 25.44
N ILE A 10 -42.46 13.80 26.26
CA ILE A 10 -42.58 12.37 25.95
C ILE A 10 -43.56 12.14 24.78
N LEU A 11 -44.64 12.94 24.71
CA LEU A 11 -45.62 12.83 23.63
C LEU A 11 -45.05 13.28 22.27
N ALA A 12 -44.18 14.30 22.25
CA ALA A 12 -43.53 14.75 21.03
C ALA A 12 -42.54 13.70 20.46
N ILE A 13 -41.81 13.00 21.34
CA ILE A 13 -40.85 11.96 20.93
C ILE A 13 -41.58 10.74 20.36
N VAL A 14 -42.69 10.32 20.99
CA VAL A 14 -43.50 9.20 20.49
C VAL A 14 -44.15 9.54 19.15
N PHE A 15 -44.61 10.78 18.97
CA PHE A 15 -45.22 11.21 17.71
C PHE A 15 -44.19 11.27 16.57
N ALA A 16 -42.96 11.72 16.84
CA ALA A 16 -41.87 11.71 15.85
C ALA A 16 -41.50 10.28 15.40
N PHE A 17 -41.47 9.32 16.33
CA PHE A 17 -41.18 7.91 16.03
C PHE A 17 -42.29 7.25 15.20
N LEU A 18 -43.55 7.57 15.47
CA LEU A 18 -44.69 7.07 14.70
C LEU A 18 -44.73 7.66 13.28
N CYS A 19 -44.43 8.96 13.13
CA CYS A 19 -44.34 9.60 11.81
C CYS A 19 -43.17 9.03 10.97
N PHE A 20 -42.01 8.77 11.58
CA PHE A 20 -40.87 8.18 10.87
C PHE A 20 -41.14 6.73 10.43
N SER A 21 -41.85 5.96 11.27
CA SER A 21 -42.25 4.59 10.94
C SER A 21 -43.29 4.56 9.80
N ALA A 22 -44.29 5.46 9.82
CA ALA A 22 -45.28 5.58 8.75
C ALA A 22 -44.66 6.04 7.42
N TRP A 23 -43.68 6.95 7.46
CA TRP A 23 -42.94 7.35 6.26
C TRP A 23 -42.18 6.18 5.64
N ARG A 24 -41.51 5.34 6.45
CA ARG A 24 -40.76 4.18 5.97
C ARG A 24 -41.65 3.10 5.34
N PHE A 25 -42.88 2.91 5.82
CA PHE A 25 -43.84 1.96 5.22
C PHE A 25 -44.52 2.49 3.95
N SER A 26 -44.53 3.81 3.73
CA SER A 26 -45.12 4.40 2.51
C SER A 26 -44.22 4.37 1.28
N HIS A 27 -42.92 4.05 1.44
CA HIS A 27 -41.91 4.12 0.36
C HIS A 27 -41.29 2.78 -0.04
N THR A 28 -41.80 1.65 0.46
CA THR A 28 -41.51 0.34 -0.14
C THR A 28 -42.44 0.14 -1.35
N GLY A 29 -42.12 0.86 -2.43
CA GLY A 29 -42.72 0.63 -3.74
C GLY A 29 -42.26 -0.72 -4.29
N ILE A 30 -43.23 -1.57 -4.62
CA ILE A 30 -43.05 -2.78 -5.39
C ILE A 30 -42.53 -2.36 -6.77
N VAL A 31 -41.27 -2.69 -7.08
CA VAL A 31 -40.74 -2.57 -8.44
C VAL A 31 -41.05 -3.88 -9.16
N ASP A 32 -41.87 -3.77 -10.19
CA ASP A 32 -42.27 -4.87 -11.08
C ASP A 32 -41.09 -5.23 -12.00
N ASP A 33 -40.70 -6.50 -11.96
CA ASP A 33 -39.48 -7.06 -12.54
C ASP A 33 -39.76 -7.51 -13.99
N SER A 34 -40.15 -6.57 -14.85
CA SER A 34 -40.59 -6.91 -16.21
C SER A 34 -40.38 -5.81 -17.25
N THR A 35 -39.18 -5.23 -17.35
CA THR A 35 -38.57 -4.75 -18.63
C THR A 35 -37.18 -4.15 -18.40
N ILE A 36 -36.14 -4.99 -18.39
CA ILE A 36 -34.77 -4.52 -18.63
C ILE A 36 -34.37 -4.99 -20.02
N GLY A 37 -34.31 -4.03 -20.94
CA GLY A 37 -33.76 -4.22 -22.27
C GLY A 37 -32.30 -4.63 -22.17
N SER A 38 -31.97 -5.69 -22.91
CA SER A 38 -30.63 -6.24 -23.07
C SER A 38 -29.64 -5.19 -23.59
N VAL A 39 -28.78 -4.70 -22.70
CA VAL A 39 -27.56 -3.97 -23.03
C VAL A 39 -26.48 -5.01 -23.33
N PRO A 40 -25.86 -5.03 -24.53
CA PRO A 40 -24.79 -5.98 -24.83
C PRO A 40 -23.51 -5.58 -24.07
N PRO A 41 -22.73 -6.55 -23.55
CA PRO A 41 -21.47 -6.27 -22.89
C PRO A 41 -20.44 -5.79 -23.92
N ILE A 42 -19.87 -4.61 -23.69
CA ILE A 42 -18.64 -4.18 -24.35
C ILE A 42 -17.49 -4.93 -23.67
N HIS A 43 -17.19 -6.11 -24.19
CA HIS A 43 -15.92 -6.78 -23.94
C HIS A 43 -14.90 -6.22 -24.92
N ASP A 44 -13.99 -5.39 -24.44
CA ASP A 44 -12.69 -5.21 -25.10
C ASP A 44 -11.82 -6.44 -24.76
N THR A 45 -11.62 -7.31 -25.74
CA THR A 45 -10.77 -8.50 -25.62
C THR A 45 -9.37 -8.28 -26.19
N SER A 46 -8.93 -7.04 -26.40
CA SER A 46 -7.54 -6.78 -26.76
C SER A 46 -6.68 -6.68 -25.50
N HIS A 47 -6.20 -7.83 -25.01
CA HIS A 47 -5.00 -8.05 -24.19
C HIS A 47 -5.15 -9.37 -23.41
N LYS A 48 -5.23 -10.49 -24.14
CA LYS A 48 -4.92 -11.81 -23.57
C LYS A 48 -3.46 -12.12 -23.85
N HIS A 49 -2.64 -12.14 -22.80
CA HIS A 49 -1.34 -12.81 -22.83
C HIS A 49 -1.58 -14.29 -22.49
N ASP A 50 -1.65 -15.15 -23.50
CA ASP A 50 -1.59 -16.59 -23.33
C ASP A 50 -0.15 -16.99 -22.92
N TYR A 51 0.05 -17.27 -21.63
CA TYR A 51 1.17 -18.07 -21.16
C TYR A 51 0.61 -19.41 -20.68
N GLY A 52 0.85 -20.50 -21.43
CA GLY A 52 0.63 -21.83 -20.86
C GLY A 52 0.27 -23.01 -21.76
N ALA A 53 0.35 -22.95 -23.09
CA ALA A 53 0.15 -24.13 -23.92
C ALA A 53 1.46 -24.61 -24.55
N ASN A 54 2.00 -25.74 -24.03
CA ASN A 54 3.07 -26.61 -24.56
C ASN A 54 4.30 -26.78 -23.64
N ALA A 55 4.10 -27.23 -22.40
CA ALA A 55 5.17 -27.87 -21.63
C ALA A 55 4.95 -29.41 -21.57
N PRO A 56 5.95 -30.24 -21.91
CA PRO A 56 5.86 -31.69 -21.77
C PRO A 56 5.93 -32.13 -20.28
N PRO A 57 5.38 -33.30 -19.94
CA PRO A 57 5.34 -33.78 -18.55
C PRO A 57 6.74 -34.13 -18.01
N PRO A 58 7.00 -33.94 -16.71
CA PRO A 58 8.30 -34.22 -16.09
C PRO A 58 8.57 -35.73 -15.97
N PRO A 59 9.85 -36.14 -15.96
CA PRO A 59 10.23 -37.54 -15.81
C PRO A 59 10.01 -38.05 -14.36
N PRO A 60 9.86 -39.37 -14.18
CA PRO A 60 9.61 -39.97 -12.87
C PRO A 60 10.84 -39.91 -11.94
N PRO A 61 10.64 -39.89 -10.60
CA PRO A 61 11.73 -39.76 -9.63
C PRO A 61 12.52 -41.06 -9.47
N SER A 62 13.84 -40.93 -9.36
CA SER A 62 14.75 -42.03 -9.00
C SER A 62 14.77 -42.30 -7.49
N PRO A 63 15.11 -43.54 -7.05
CA PRO A 63 14.90 -43.98 -5.66
C PRO A 63 15.97 -43.45 -4.69
N ALA A 64 15.51 -43.17 -3.47
CA ALA A 64 16.29 -42.70 -2.34
C ALA A 64 17.35 -43.70 -1.83
N SER A 65 18.52 -43.18 -1.46
CA SER A 65 19.53 -43.88 -0.65
C SER A 65 19.55 -43.32 0.78
N ASN A 66 19.43 -44.21 1.77
CA ASN A 66 19.47 -43.92 3.21
C ASN A 66 20.87 -43.52 3.71
N PRO A 67 20.95 -42.83 4.88
CA PRO A 67 22.18 -42.21 5.38
C PRO A 67 22.99 -43.09 6.36
N LYS A 68 24.29 -42.86 6.38
CA LYS A 68 25.22 -43.01 7.52
C LYS A 68 25.86 -41.61 7.67
N GLY A 69 26.13 -41.01 8.80
CA GLY A 69 26.30 -41.44 10.19
C GLY A 69 27.36 -40.47 10.75
N ASP A 70 27.04 -39.83 11.87
CA ASP A 70 27.89 -39.14 12.86
C ASP A 70 29.10 -38.31 12.39
N ASP A 71 29.03 -37.00 12.62
CA ASP A 71 30.01 -36.21 13.38
C ASP A 71 29.53 -34.75 13.46
N MET A 72 29.17 -34.30 14.68
CA MET A 72 28.90 -32.90 15.00
C MET A 72 30.10 -32.35 15.76
N ASP A 73 30.85 -31.44 15.17
CA ASP A 73 31.58 -30.36 15.85
C ASP A 73 31.93 -29.28 14.80
N ASP A 74 31.70 -28.02 15.19
CA ASP A 74 32.06 -26.78 14.50
C ASP A 74 31.53 -26.54 13.06
N MET A 75 30.44 -25.74 12.96
CA MET A 75 30.05 -25.09 11.71
C MET A 75 30.08 -23.56 11.82
N ASP A 76 30.82 -22.98 10.88
CA ASP A 76 30.97 -21.59 10.46
C ASP A 76 29.61 -20.85 10.33
N PRO A 77 29.51 -19.56 10.68
CA PRO A 77 28.27 -18.80 10.58
C PRO A 77 27.89 -18.34 9.14
N ASP A 78 28.64 -18.73 8.11
CA ASP A 78 28.45 -18.23 6.73
C ASP A 78 27.67 -19.17 5.79
N ASP A 79 27.17 -20.33 6.25
CA ASP A 79 26.52 -21.32 5.38
C ASP A 79 25.06 -21.65 5.77
N LEU A 80 24.22 -20.61 5.84
CA LEU A 80 22.76 -20.77 5.87
C LEU A 80 22.14 -20.14 4.64
N GLY A 81 22.12 -20.94 3.56
CA GLY A 81 21.27 -20.70 2.41
C GLY A 81 19.81 -20.53 2.84
N SER A 82 19.20 -19.46 2.36
CA SER A 82 17.79 -19.12 2.54
C SER A 82 16.91 -20.09 1.75
N ASP A 83 16.56 -21.23 2.34
CA ASP A 83 15.50 -22.10 1.83
C ASP A 83 14.12 -21.57 2.28
N LEU A 84 13.69 -20.48 1.65
CA LEU A 84 12.28 -20.20 1.40
C LEU A 84 12.17 -19.78 -0.06
N ALA A 85 12.04 -20.79 -0.92
CA ALA A 85 11.75 -20.64 -2.33
C ALA A 85 10.46 -19.84 -2.51
N VAL A 86 10.61 -18.58 -2.92
CA VAL A 86 9.67 -17.93 -3.84
C VAL A 86 9.73 -18.77 -5.12
N GLY A 87 8.59 -19.29 -5.58
CA GLY A 87 8.53 -20.18 -6.73
C GLY A 87 9.27 -19.59 -7.92
N ASP A 88 10.41 -20.18 -8.27
CA ASP A 88 11.19 -19.79 -9.43
C ASP A 88 10.55 -20.41 -10.68
N GLY A 89 10.07 -19.55 -11.57
CA GLY A 89 9.92 -19.94 -12.97
C GLY A 89 11.32 -20.26 -13.51
N SER A 90 11.72 -21.52 -13.43
CA SER A 90 13.02 -22.02 -13.82
C SER A 90 13.43 -21.53 -15.22
N LYS A 91 14.37 -20.58 -15.28
CA LYS A 91 15.23 -20.35 -16.44
C LYS A 91 16.60 -20.91 -16.12
N GLY A 92 16.92 -22.05 -16.73
CA GLY A 92 18.21 -22.72 -16.57
C GLY A 92 19.37 -21.79 -16.91
N ARG A 93 20.39 -21.76 -16.05
CA ARG A 93 21.70 -21.20 -16.36
C ARG A 93 22.41 -22.14 -17.36
N PRO A 94 23.01 -21.62 -18.45
CA PRO A 94 23.77 -22.46 -19.37
C PRO A 94 25.15 -22.79 -18.77
N THR A 95 25.48 -24.07 -18.79
CA THR A 95 26.84 -24.56 -18.61
C THR A 95 27.72 -24.11 -19.77
N ARG A 96 28.95 -23.77 -19.41
CA ARG A 96 30.02 -23.27 -20.26
C ARG A 96 30.54 -24.40 -21.15
N ASP A 97 30.17 -24.41 -22.43
CA ASP A 97 30.86 -25.16 -23.47
C ASP A 97 31.06 -24.29 -24.72
N ASP A 98 32.32 -24.13 -25.09
CA ASP A 98 32.78 -23.40 -26.26
C ASP A 98 32.39 -24.16 -27.55
N ASN A 99 31.44 -23.60 -28.30
CA ASN A 99 31.33 -23.82 -29.75
C ASN A 99 30.65 -22.61 -30.40
N ARG A 100 31.45 -21.69 -30.93
CA ARG A 100 30.95 -20.53 -31.68
C ARG A 100 30.59 -20.96 -33.10
N ILE A 101 29.30 -20.96 -33.43
CA ILE A 101 28.80 -20.94 -34.80
C ILE A 101 28.45 -19.49 -35.13
N PHE A 102 29.12 -18.92 -36.13
CA PHE A 102 28.76 -17.60 -36.66
C PHE A 102 27.54 -17.75 -37.57
N VAL A 103 26.43 -17.11 -37.20
CA VAL A 103 25.28 -16.92 -38.11
C VAL A 103 25.26 -15.44 -38.51
N THR A 104 25.64 -15.17 -39.75
CA THR A 104 25.44 -13.87 -40.38
C THR A 104 23.96 -13.72 -40.71
N VAL A 105 23.27 -12.79 -40.04
CA VAL A 105 21.90 -12.41 -40.40
C VAL A 105 21.97 -11.19 -41.31
N THR A 106 21.69 -11.40 -42.59
CA THR A 106 21.41 -10.31 -43.53
C THR A 106 19.94 -9.91 -43.34
N ALA A 107 19.69 -8.68 -42.89
CA ALA A 107 18.34 -8.13 -42.87
C ALA A 107 17.85 -7.94 -44.31
N LYS A 108 16.81 -8.67 -44.70
CA LYS A 108 16.07 -8.43 -45.94
C LYS A 108 14.75 -7.76 -45.54
N GLU A 109 14.48 -6.58 -46.11
CA GLU A 109 13.20 -5.89 -45.97
C GLU A 109 12.05 -6.87 -46.24
N VAL A 110 11.10 -6.93 -45.30
CA VAL A 110 9.85 -7.66 -45.48
C VAL A 110 8.79 -6.64 -45.89
N GLU A 111 8.49 -6.62 -47.19
CA GLU A 111 7.24 -6.06 -47.70
C GLU A 111 6.07 -6.88 -47.15
N THR A 112 5.20 -6.23 -46.39
CA THR A 112 3.98 -6.85 -45.89
C THR A 112 2.95 -6.85 -47.03
N THR A 113 2.81 -7.98 -47.72
CA THR A 113 1.70 -8.19 -48.67
C THR A 113 0.50 -8.73 -47.89
N THR A 114 -0.53 -7.91 -47.72
CA THR A 114 -1.81 -8.36 -47.14
C THR A 114 -2.60 -9.14 -48.18
N VAL A 115 -2.73 -10.46 -47.99
CA VAL A 115 -3.61 -11.31 -48.80
C VAL A 115 -4.99 -11.32 -48.16
N PHE A 116 -5.99 -10.73 -48.83
CA PHE A 116 -7.39 -10.94 -48.51
C PHE A 116 -7.89 -12.19 -49.23
N GLN A 117 -8.35 -13.17 -48.48
CA GLN A 117 -8.96 -14.39 -49.00
C GLN A 117 -10.48 -14.20 -49.02
N ASP A 118 -11.01 -13.76 -50.16
CA ASP A 118 -12.45 -13.67 -50.37
C ASP A 118 -13.04 -15.05 -50.64
N ARG A 119 -14.07 -15.38 -49.86
CA ARG A 119 -14.91 -16.56 -50.07
C ARG A 119 -16.27 -16.04 -50.53
N THR A 120 -16.65 -16.33 -51.77
CA THR A 120 -18.06 -16.30 -52.14
C THR A 120 -18.42 -17.36 -53.17
N VAL A 121 -19.67 -17.77 -53.01
CA VAL A 121 -20.38 -18.91 -53.54
C VAL A 121 -20.74 -18.72 -55.01
N THR A 122 -20.73 -19.85 -55.70
CA THR A 122 -21.15 -20.13 -57.08
C THR A 122 -22.57 -19.66 -57.39
N GLU A 123 -22.78 -19.01 -58.55
CA GLU A 123 -23.78 -19.39 -59.56
C GLU A 123 -23.61 -18.58 -60.86
N THR A 124 -24.06 -19.17 -61.97
CA THR A 124 -23.56 -18.99 -63.36
C THR A 124 -24.59 -18.21 -64.25
N PRO A 125 -24.46 -18.09 -65.60
CA PRO A 125 -24.26 -16.79 -66.27
C PRO A 125 -25.35 -16.40 -67.30
N SER A 126 -25.33 -15.16 -67.80
CA SER A 126 -25.61 -14.85 -69.22
C SER A 126 -25.32 -13.39 -69.64
N VAL A 127 -24.43 -13.23 -70.64
CA VAL A 127 -24.57 -12.50 -71.94
C VAL A 127 -25.05 -11.01 -71.86
N THR A 128 -24.42 -9.94 -72.39
CA THR A 128 -23.45 -9.67 -73.47
C THR A 128 -22.86 -8.24 -73.32
N LEU A 129 -21.66 -8.06 -73.89
CA LEU A 129 -20.94 -6.86 -74.36
C LEU A 129 -21.71 -5.53 -74.53
N PHE A 130 -21.14 -4.41 -74.06
CA PHE A 130 -20.55 -3.32 -74.88
C PHE A 130 -20.04 -2.15 -74.01
N GLY A 131 -18.76 -1.80 -74.19
CA GLY A 131 -18.17 -0.44 -74.25
C GLY A 131 -18.38 0.59 -73.12
N GLY A 132 -17.26 1.11 -72.59
CA GLY A 132 -17.22 2.44 -71.98
C GLY A 132 -16.27 2.53 -70.80
N GLU A 133 -15.10 3.13 -71.02
CA GLU A 133 -14.23 3.65 -69.97
C GLU A 133 -14.99 4.62 -69.06
N GLU A 134 -14.94 4.38 -67.74
CA GLU A 134 -14.94 5.44 -66.75
C GLU A 134 -14.18 4.95 -65.51
N VAL A 135 -12.95 5.43 -65.33
CA VAL A 135 -12.16 5.23 -64.11
C VAL A 135 -12.84 6.05 -63.01
N ARG A 136 -13.77 5.43 -62.29
CA ARG A 136 -14.27 5.95 -61.02
C ARG A 136 -13.25 5.65 -59.93
N THR A 137 -12.52 6.70 -59.53
CA THR A 137 -11.82 6.77 -58.25
C THR A 137 -12.82 6.47 -57.13
N THR A 138 -12.80 5.25 -56.60
CA THR A 138 -13.40 4.95 -55.30
C THR A 138 -12.58 5.68 -54.26
N ALA A 139 -13.03 6.88 -53.90
CA ALA A 139 -12.62 7.53 -52.68
C ALA A 139 -12.83 6.54 -51.54
N THR A 140 -11.73 6.10 -50.94
CA THR A 140 -11.73 5.45 -49.64
C THR A 140 -12.25 6.49 -48.66
N ALA A 141 -13.57 6.54 -48.49
CA ALA A 141 -14.20 7.26 -47.41
C ALA A 141 -13.78 6.56 -46.12
N THR A 142 -12.61 6.93 -45.60
CA THR A 142 -12.40 6.91 -44.17
C THR A 142 -13.54 7.73 -43.61
N SER A 143 -14.56 7.05 -43.09
CA SER A 143 -15.57 7.71 -42.27
C SER A 143 -14.83 8.17 -41.02
N SER A 144 -14.20 9.33 -41.10
CA SER A 144 -13.95 10.15 -39.93
C SER A 144 -15.35 10.44 -39.40
N ILE A 145 -15.77 9.63 -38.43
CA ILE A 145 -16.86 10.02 -37.56
C ILE A 145 -16.31 11.27 -36.88
N ASN A 146 -16.64 12.43 -37.47
CA ASN A 146 -16.37 13.75 -36.93
C ASN A 146 -17.29 13.84 -35.73
N ARG A 147 -16.86 13.26 -34.60
CA ARG A 147 -17.69 13.17 -33.40
C ARG A 147 -17.80 14.58 -32.84
N PRO A 148 -18.98 15.21 -32.82
CA PRO A 148 -19.16 16.58 -32.34
C PRO A 148 -19.19 16.61 -30.80
N PHE A 149 -18.29 15.89 -30.13
CA PHE A 149 -18.22 15.88 -28.66
C PHE A 149 -17.64 17.19 -28.11
N GLU A 150 -16.92 17.96 -28.93
CA GLU A 150 -16.40 19.28 -28.56
C GLU A 150 -17.50 20.26 -28.10
N ARG A 151 -18.72 20.15 -28.65
CA ARG A 151 -19.84 21.02 -28.26
C ARG A 151 -20.34 20.81 -26.82
N TYR A 152 -19.93 19.70 -26.20
CA TYR A 152 -20.31 19.33 -24.83
C TYR A 152 -19.13 19.40 -23.86
N ALA A 153 -17.96 19.87 -24.32
CA ALA A 153 -16.86 20.14 -23.41
C ALA A 153 -17.26 21.27 -22.45
N GLY A 154 -16.89 21.12 -21.18
CA GLY A 154 -17.00 22.21 -20.21
C GLY A 154 -16.15 23.38 -20.69
N LEU A 155 -16.70 24.59 -20.64
CA LEU A 155 -15.94 25.81 -20.91
C LEU A 155 -15.20 26.24 -19.66
N VAL A 156 -14.04 26.88 -19.84
CA VAL A 156 -13.35 27.55 -18.73
C VAL A 156 -14.20 28.75 -18.34
N GLU A 157 -14.68 28.75 -17.10
CA GLU A 157 -15.49 29.82 -16.51
C GLU A 157 -14.78 30.33 -15.25
N ASP A 158 -14.59 31.64 -15.14
CA ASP A 158 -14.15 32.25 -13.88
C ASP A 158 -15.38 32.49 -13.00
N TYR A 159 -15.67 31.50 -12.16
CA TYR A 159 -16.81 31.58 -11.25
C TYR A 159 -16.71 32.79 -10.31
N ASN A 160 -15.51 33.26 -9.95
CA ASN A 160 -15.36 34.38 -9.01
C ASN A 160 -15.97 35.68 -9.52
N GLU A 161 -15.90 35.92 -10.83
CA GLU A 161 -16.52 37.09 -11.47
C GLU A 161 -18.04 37.05 -11.40
N SER A 162 -18.61 35.84 -11.26
CA SER A 162 -20.05 35.59 -11.22
C SER A 162 -20.60 35.44 -9.79
N LEU A 163 -19.75 35.34 -8.77
CA LEU A 163 -20.18 35.19 -7.38
C LEU A 163 -20.79 36.49 -6.84
N THR A 164 -22.00 36.40 -6.29
CA THR A 164 -22.58 37.51 -5.53
C THR A 164 -21.90 37.66 -4.16
N PRO A 165 -22.04 38.81 -3.48
CA PRO A 165 -21.56 38.95 -2.10
C PRO A 165 -22.14 37.90 -1.13
N ASN A 166 -23.37 37.43 -1.38
CA ASN A 166 -23.97 36.36 -0.61
C ASN A 166 -23.31 35.00 -0.89
N ASP A 167 -22.95 34.71 -2.14
CA ASP A 167 -22.24 33.47 -2.49
C ASP A 167 -20.83 33.46 -1.88
N GLN A 168 -20.13 34.60 -1.90
CA GLN A 168 -18.83 34.72 -1.22
C GLN A 168 -18.94 34.49 0.29
N LYS A 169 -20.02 34.97 0.92
CA LYS A 169 -20.31 34.69 2.32
C LYS A 169 -20.56 33.20 2.57
N ILE A 170 -21.41 32.57 1.76
CA ILE A 170 -21.69 31.12 1.85
C ILE A 170 -20.41 30.32 1.64
N LEU A 171 -19.56 30.68 0.68
CA LEU A 171 -18.27 30.03 0.46
C LEU A 171 -17.35 30.14 1.68
N GLY A 172 -17.31 31.31 2.34
CA GLY A 172 -16.59 31.48 3.60
C GLY A 172 -17.13 30.63 4.74
N GLU A 173 -18.46 30.42 4.79
CA GLU A 173 -19.11 29.52 5.76
C GLU A 173 -18.89 28.03 5.41
N MET A 174 -18.80 27.69 4.12
CA MET A 174 -18.55 26.33 3.62
C MET A 174 -17.08 25.92 3.66
N GLN A 175 -16.14 26.85 3.81
CA GLN A 175 -14.72 26.59 4.08
C GLN A 175 -14.46 26.00 5.48
N ALA A 176 -15.37 25.15 5.95
CA ALA A 176 -15.07 24.21 7.02
C ALA A 176 -13.94 23.29 6.52
N ARG A 177 -12.82 23.27 7.26
CA ARG A 177 -11.68 22.41 6.94
C ARG A 177 -12.16 20.97 6.77
N SER A 178 -11.60 20.27 5.78
CA SER A 178 -11.81 18.83 5.65
C SER A 178 -11.41 18.19 6.98
N SER A 179 -12.34 17.46 7.59
CA SER A 179 -12.09 16.78 8.87
C SER A 179 -10.88 15.84 8.78
N ARG A 180 -10.56 15.35 7.57
CA ARG A 180 -9.37 14.53 7.31
C ARG A 180 -8.08 15.32 7.44
N GLN A 181 -8.02 16.54 6.91
CA GLN A 181 -6.82 17.38 6.98
C GLN A 181 -6.49 17.78 8.43
N ASP A 182 -7.50 18.12 9.23
CA ASP A 182 -7.32 18.37 10.66
C ASP A 182 -6.87 17.10 11.40
N ARG A 183 -7.38 15.92 11.05
CA ARG A 183 -6.88 14.64 11.60
C ARG A 183 -5.42 14.39 11.23
N LEU A 184 -5.04 14.59 9.98
CA LEU A 184 -3.65 14.46 9.55
C LEU A 184 -2.74 15.38 10.34
N MET A 185 -3.08 16.67 10.50
CA MET A 185 -2.27 17.59 11.30
C MET A 185 -2.14 17.12 12.75
N ARG A 186 -3.24 16.69 13.39
CA ARG A 186 -3.20 16.15 14.76
C ARG A 186 -2.27 14.94 14.92
N MET A 187 -2.15 14.10 13.89
CA MET A 187 -1.25 12.92 13.92
C MET A 187 0.22 13.31 14.15
N TYR A 188 0.67 14.46 13.66
CA TYR A 188 2.04 14.97 13.87
C TYR A 188 2.25 15.60 15.25
N ASP A 189 1.18 15.83 16.00
CA ASP A 189 1.18 16.52 17.29
C ASP A 189 0.91 15.57 18.48
N LEU A 190 0.87 14.26 18.25
CA LEU A 190 0.68 13.27 19.31
C LEU A 190 1.91 13.22 20.22
N ASP A 191 1.68 13.17 21.54
CA ASP A 191 2.74 13.08 22.54
C ASP A 191 2.45 11.97 23.55
N GLY A 192 2.84 10.75 23.18
CA GLY A 192 2.70 9.57 24.05
C GLY A 192 1.64 8.57 23.59
N ALA A 193 1.69 7.37 24.16
CA ALA A 193 0.76 6.29 23.84
C ALA A 193 -0.72 6.64 24.10
N GLY A 194 -1.02 7.46 25.12
CA GLY A 194 -2.38 7.90 25.42
C GLY A 194 -3.01 8.70 24.27
N ASP A 195 -2.25 9.64 23.71
CA ASP A 195 -2.67 10.46 22.57
C ASP A 195 -2.87 9.59 21.32
N TRP A 196 -1.99 8.63 21.07
CA TRP A 196 -2.18 7.64 20.01
C TRP A 196 -3.48 6.85 20.15
N MET A 197 -3.79 6.37 21.36
CA MET A 197 -5.03 5.61 21.59
C MET A 197 -6.26 6.50 21.41
N GLN A 198 -6.22 7.75 21.88
CA GLN A 198 -7.32 8.70 21.67
C GLN A 198 -7.47 9.05 20.19
N PHE A 199 -6.37 9.26 19.48
CA PHE A 199 -6.36 9.53 18.05
C PHE A 199 -7.03 8.42 17.22
N ILE A 200 -6.76 7.15 17.56
CA ILE A 200 -7.39 5.99 16.91
C ILE A 200 -8.89 5.92 17.26
N LYS A 201 -9.26 6.19 18.52
CA LYS A 201 -10.66 6.21 18.97
C LYS A 201 -11.49 7.30 18.26
N ASP A 202 -10.88 8.43 17.96
CA ASP A 202 -11.50 9.57 17.26
C ASP A 202 -11.69 9.34 15.75
N GLN A 203 -11.10 8.29 15.16
CA GLN A 203 -11.26 8.01 13.73
C GLN A 203 -12.69 7.57 13.38
N ASP A 204 -13.08 7.82 12.13
CA ASP A 204 -14.32 7.29 11.55
C ASP A 204 -14.21 5.76 11.41
N ASP A 205 -15.17 5.02 11.97
CA ASP A 205 -15.20 3.55 11.88
C ASP A 205 -15.29 3.08 10.43
N ALA A 206 -15.93 3.86 9.55
CA ALA A 206 -16.02 3.53 8.12
C ALA A 206 -14.70 3.73 7.37
N ALA A 207 -13.75 4.47 7.94
CA ALA A 207 -12.43 4.72 7.35
C ALA A 207 -11.38 3.66 7.75
N MET A 208 -11.71 2.77 8.68
CA MET A 208 -10.79 1.77 9.23
C MET A 208 -11.25 0.33 8.96
N PRO A 209 -10.34 -0.64 8.98
CA PRO A 209 -10.71 -2.05 9.00
C PRO A 209 -11.59 -2.39 10.23
N PRO A 210 -12.44 -3.43 10.13
CA PRO A 210 -13.34 -3.81 11.22
C PRO A 210 -12.62 -4.03 12.54
N PHE A 211 -13.24 -3.67 13.68
CA PHE A 211 -12.72 -3.88 15.03
C PHE A 211 -11.37 -3.21 15.36
N THR A 212 -10.86 -2.30 14.53
CA THR A 212 -9.55 -1.65 14.74
C THR A 212 -9.42 -1.00 16.12
N LYS A 213 -10.40 -0.18 16.54
CA LYS A 213 -10.37 0.49 17.85
C LYS A 213 -10.25 -0.50 19.01
N PHE A 214 -11.07 -1.56 18.98
CA PHE A 214 -11.03 -2.63 19.98
C PHE A 214 -9.71 -3.38 19.96
N ALA A 215 -9.20 -3.72 18.77
CA ALA A 215 -7.94 -4.45 18.62
C ALA A 215 -6.75 -3.66 19.17
N GLN A 216 -6.64 -2.37 18.83
CA GLN A 216 -5.56 -1.50 19.31
C GLN A 216 -5.59 -1.34 20.83
N GLU A 217 -6.77 -1.08 21.40
CA GLU A 217 -6.94 -1.00 22.86
C GLU A 217 -6.65 -2.34 23.55
N TYR A 218 -7.09 -3.47 22.98
CA TYR A 218 -6.80 -4.80 23.49
C TYR A 218 -5.30 -5.08 23.51
N ILE A 219 -4.59 -4.84 22.40
CA ILE A 219 -3.15 -5.07 22.30
C ILE A 219 -2.41 -4.18 23.31
N TYR A 220 -2.80 -2.90 23.42
CA TYR A 220 -2.21 -1.98 24.40
C TYR A 220 -2.38 -2.49 25.83
N ASN A 221 -3.60 -2.80 26.26
CA ASN A 221 -3.86 -3.30 27.61
C ASN A 221 -3.17 -4.64 27.88
N TRP A 222 -3.02 -5.49 26.86
CA TRP A 222 -2.30 -6.77 26.96
C TRP A 222 -0.81 -6.56 27.21
N GLN A 223 -0.20 -5.63 26.47
CA GLN A 223 1.23 -5.36 26.50
C GLN A 223 1.65 -4.43 27.64
N HIS A 224 0.71 -3.67 28.19
CA HIS A 224 0.93 -2.69 29.26
C HIS A 224 0.08 -3.01 30.49
N PRO A 225 0.33 -4.14 31.18
CA PRO A 225 -0.29 -4.38 32.48
C PRO A 225 0.24 -3.38 33.52
N ASP A 226 -0.37 -3.36 34.70
CA ASP A 226 0.20 -2.64 35.85
C ASP A 226 1.65 -3.11 36.08
N PRO A 227 2.65 -2.20 36.13
CA PRO A 227 4.05 -2.57 36.30
C PRO A 227 4.31 -3.46 37.52
N SER A 228 3.55 -3.29 38.61
CA SER A 228 3.67 -4.14 39.81
C SER A 228 3.28 -5.60 39.56
N SER A 229 2.49 -5.87 38.52
CA SER A 229 2.04 -7.21 38.15
C SER A 229 2.94 -7.90 37.12
N CYS A 230 3.94 -7.21 36.54
CA CYS A 230 4.78 -7.78 35.49
C CYS A 230 5.50 -9.07 35.95
N ALA A 231 5.93 -9.15 37.22
CA ALA A 231 6.62 -10.34 37.74
C ALA A 231 5.78 -11.63 37.67
N ASP A 232 4.45 -11.51 37.77
CA ASP A 232 3.51 -12.63 37.76
C ASP A 232 3.07 -13.03 36.34
N ARG A 233 3.56 -12.32 35.31
CA ARG A 233 3.19 -12.56 33.91
C ARG A 233 4.12 -13.59 33.27
N LYS A 234 3.62 -14.17 32.17
CA LYS A 234 4.40 -15.04 31.29
C LYS A 234 4.80 -14.26 30.04
N PHE A 235 6.02 -14.50 29.57
CA PHE A 235 6.63 -13.72 28.51
C PHE A 235 7.00 -14.58 27.30
N LEU A 236 6.90 -13.98 26.11
CA LEU A 236 7.62 -14.39 24.93
C LEU A 236 8.68 -13.31 24.69
N VAL A 237 9.95 -13.69 24.70
CA VAL A 237 11.07 -12.75 24.61
C VAL A 237 11.60 -12.79 23.20
N LEU A 238 11.53 -11.67 22.49
CA LEU A 238 12.10 -11.53 21.16
C LEU A 238 13.55 -11.06 21.27
N HIS A 239 14.47 -12.00 21.14
CA HIS A 239 15.87 -11.73 20.90
C HIS A 239 16.08 -11.58 19.38
N HIS A 240 16.84 -10.58 18.97
CA HIS A 240 17.16 -10.38 17.56
C HIS A 240 18.66 -10.08 17.41
N ASN A 241 19.36 -11.06 16.85
CA ASN A 241 20.80 -10.99 16.62
C ASN A 241 21.18 -10.75 15.14
N TRP A 242 20.20 -10.47 14.28
CA TRP A 242 20.43 -10.30 12.84
C TRP A 242 20.12 -8.88 12.38
N ASP A 243 21.16 -8.08 12.23
CA ASP A 243 21.06 -6.66 11.88
C ASP A 243 21.03 -6.37 10.36
N GLY A 244 20.96 -7.41 9.52
CA GLY A 244 20.97 -7.29 8.05
C GLY A 244 19.63 -6.88 7.42
N ASN A 245 18.53 -6.98 8.16
CA ASN A 245 17.19 -6.85 7.58
C ASN A 245 16.71 -5.40 7.56
N GLY A 246 15.87 -5.08 6.57
CA GLY A 246 15.18 -3.79 6.50
C GLY A 246 14.12 -3.62 7.58
N LEU A 247 13.74 -2.36 7.84
CA LEU A 247 12.78 -2.02 8.90
C LEU A 247 11.43 -2.71 8.71
N GLY A 248 10.97 -2.85 7.46
CA GLY A 248 9.73 -3.57 7.14
C GLY A 248 9.73 -5.00 7.65
N THR A 249 10.81 -5.76 7.39
CA THR A 249 10.97 -7.13 7.88
C THR A 249 10.95 -7.18 9.42
N VAL A 250 11.61 -6.23 10.08
CA VAL A 250 11.63 -6.16 11.55
C VAL A 250 10.23 -5.90 12.11
N VAL A 251 9.47 -4.97 11.51
CA VAL A 251 8.10 -4.66 11.93
C VAL A 251 7.16 -5.85 11.71
N HIS A 252 7.19 -6.44 10.51
CA HIS A 252 6.32 -7.58 10.17
C HIS A 252 6.65 -8.83 10.98
N GLY A 253 7.94 -9.14 11.15
CA GLY A 253 8.40 -10.25 11.98
C GLY A 253 7.99 -10.07 13.44
N THR A 254 8.15 -8.87 13.99
CA THR A 254 7.72 -8.55 15.36
C THR A 254 6.20 -8.65 15.51
N GLY A 255 5.44 -8.12 14.56
CA GLY A 255 3.97 -8.19 14.58
C GLY A 255 3.44 -9.62 14.45
N TRP A 256 4.14 -10.48 13.71
CA TRP A 256 3.85 -11.91 13.67
C TRP A 256 4.11 -12.59 15.01
N VAL A 257 5.26 -12.32 15.65
CA VAL A 257 5.58 -12.83 16.99
C VAL A 257 4.63 -12.30 18.06
N LEU A 258 4.11 -11.08 17.92
CA LEU A 258 3.11 -10.52 18.83
C LEU A 258 1.83 -11.36 18.81
N GLY A 259 1.39 -11.76 17.63
CA GLY A 259 0.23 -12.62 17.47
C GLY A 259 0.44 -13.99 18.10
N LEU A 260 1.65 -14.54 17.96
CA LEU A 260 2.08 -15.77 18.64
C LEU A 260 2.10 -15.62 20.16
N ALA A 261 2.61 -14.51 20.70
CA ALA A 261 2.63 -14.26 22.14
C ALA A 261 1.22 -14.27 22.73
N ILE A 262 0.28 -13.57 22.10
CA ILE A 262 -1.13 -13.53 22.54
C ILE A 262 -1.75 -14.94 22.49
N ARG A 263 -1.47 -15.73 21.44
CA ARG A 263 -1.91 -17.14 21.33
C ARG A 263 -1.41 -18.00 22.48
N LEU A 264 -0.19 -17.77 22.93
CA LEU A 264 0.43 -18.48 24.04
C LEU A 264 0.07 -17.92 25.42
N ASN A 265 -0.85 -16.96 25.48
CA ASN A 265 -1.22 -16.24 26.71
C ASN A 265 0.02 -15.59 27.38
N ARG A 266 0.86 -14.94 26.57
CA ARG A 266 2.11 -14.30 26.97
C ARG A 266 2.17 -12.85 26.51
N ILE A 267 2.86 -12.01 27.27
CA ILE A 267 3.24 -10.66 26.85
C ILE A 267 4.49 -10.79 25.97
N LEU A 268 4.49 -10.13 24.81
CA LEU A 268 5.70 -10.02 24.01
C LEU A 268 6.58 -8.90 24.58
N ILE A 269 7.82 -9.21 24.90
CA ILE A 269 8.82 -8.20 25.29
C ILE A 269 10.04 -8.33 24.40
N TYR A 270 10.72 -7.20 24.16
CA TYR A 270 12.05 -7.24 23.57
C TYR A 270 13.06 -7.77 24.59
N ASP A 271 14.06 -8.47 24.10
CA ASP A 271 15.24 -8.75 24.91
C ASP A 271 16.03 -7.45 25.09
N ASP A 272 16.15 -6.92 26.30
CA ASP A 272 16.95 -5.73 26.60
C ASP A 272 18.42 -5.91 26.17
N GLU A 273 18.95 -7.14 26.15
CA GLU A 273 20.32 -7.46 25.72
C GLU A 273 20.50 -7.47 24.21
N ALA A 274 19.47 -7.75 23.42
CA ALA A 274 19.49 -7.74 21.95
C ALA A 274 18.08 -7.51 21.36
N PRO A 275 17.52 -6.30 21.55
CA PRO A 275 16.22 -5.92 21.03
C PRO A 275 16.29 -5.74 19.51
N PRO A 276 15.18 -5.96 18.80
CA PRO A 276 15.10 -5.73 17.37
C PRO A 276 15.38 -4.26 17.00
N GLY A 277 15.94 -4.05 15.80
CA GLY A 277 16.10 -2.74 15.18
C GLY A 277 17.28 -1.90 15.67
N ARG A 278 18.25 -2.50 16.39
CA ARG A 278 19.44 -1.80 16.91
C ARG A 278 20.25 -1.13 15.80
N ASN A 279 20.33 -1.77 14.64
CA ASN A 279 21.00 -1.27 13.45
C ASN A 279 20.45 0.07 12.93
N PHE A 280 19.18 0.41 13.23
CA PHE A 280 18.54 1.64 12.77
C PHE A 280 18.85 2.87 13.62
N LEU A 281 19.54 2.72 14.74
CA LEU A 281 19.65 3.77 15.74
C LEU A 281 21.10 3.96 16.20
N GLU A 282 21.38 5.16 16.68
CA GLU A 282 22.65 5.49 17.34
C GLU A 282 22.82 4.71 18.64
N GLU A 283 24.07 4.45 19.04
CA GLU A 283 24.38 3.70 20.26
C GLU A 283 23.79 4.34 21.52
N LYS A 284 23.70 5.68 21.57
CA LYS A 284 23.06 6.41 22.67
C LYS A 284 21.57 6.06 22.87
N CYS A 285 20.89 5.56 21.84
CA CYS A 285 19.51 5.05 21.93
C CYS A 285 19.42 3.69 22.63
N GLN A 286 20.55 3.13 23.06
CA GLN A 286 20.65 1.87 23.78
C GLN A 286 21.14 2.07 25.22
N GLN A 287 21.37 3.32 25.61
CA GLN A 287 21.81 3.70 26.95
C GLN A 287 20.61 4.07 27.82
N ASN A 288 20.77 4.04 29.15
CA ASN A 288 19.76 4.46 30.14
C ASN A 288 18.45 3.65 30.14
N GLY A 289 18.49 2.37 29.76
CA GLY A 289 17.32 1.48 29.82
C GLY A 289 16.31 1.68 28.67
N ILE A 290 16.66 2.47 27.64
CA ILE A 290 15.85 2.61 26.42
C ILE A 290 16.18 1.44 25.48
N ARG A 291 15.14 0.73 25.00
CA ARG A 291 15.29 -0.50 24.21
C ARG A 291 15.18 -0.21 22.73
N SER A 292 16.32 -0.02 22.06
CA SER A 292 16.42 0.14 20.59
C SER A 292 15.29 1.01 20.02
N LEU A 293 14.34 0.42 19.28
CA LEU A 293 13.21 1.11 18.65
C LEU A 293 12.36 1.98 19.60
N ASP A 294 12.33 1.70 20.91
CA ASP A 294 11.71 2.56 21.93
C ASP A 294 12.34 3.98 21.98
N CYS A 295 13.50 4.20 21.34
CA CYS A 295 14.12 5.52 21.23
C CYS A 295 13.31 6.48 20.34
N ILE A 296 12.59 5.96 19.35
CA ILE A 296 11.77 6.76 18.42
C ILE A 296 10.30 6.37 18.40
N PHE A 297 9.96 5.20 18.95
CA PHE A 297 8.60 4.73 19.14
C PHE A 297 8.24 4.70 20.63
N GLU A 298 6.95 4.64 20.91
CA GLU A 298 6.43 4.37 22.26
C GLU A 298 6.92 3.00 22.74
N PRO A 299 7.16 2.83 24.05
CA PRO A 299 7.60 1.54 24.59
C PRO A 299 6.69 0.41 24.14
N PHE A 300 7.29 -0.67 23.63
CA PHE A 300 6.51 -1.80 23.10
C PHE A 300 5.70 -2.55 24.18
N SER A 301 6.17 -2.53 25.42
CA SER A 301 5.52 -3.10 26.62
C SER A 301 5.98 -2.35 27.88
N SER A 302 5.13 -2.32 28.91
CA SER A 302 5.49 -1.81 30.25
C SER A 302 6.43 -2.75 31.03
N CYS A 303 6.53 -4.03 30.63
CA CYS A 303 7.42 -4.99 31.26
C CYS A 303 8.79 -5.01 30.55
N SER A 304 9.81 -5.48 31.25
CA SER A 304 11.23 -5.50 30.81
C SER A 304 11.85 -6.88 31.04
N SER A 305 12.75 -7.30 30.13
CA SER A 305 13.39 -8.61 30.21
C SER A 305 14.40 -8.68 31.36
N THR A 306 15.10 -7.59 31.66
CA THR A 306 16.09 -7.54 32.74
C THR A 306 15.46 -7.49 34.14
N LEU A 307 14.25 -6.96 34.26
CA LEU A 307 13.61 -6.75 35.56
C LEU A 307 12.60 -7.84 35.96
N HIS A 308 11.92 -8.47 35.00
CA HIS A 308 10.74 -9.30 35.30
C HIS A 308 10.85 -10.76 34.86
N LEU A 309 11.93 -11.15 34.20
CA LEU A 309 12.12 -12.54 33.82
C LEU A 309 12.56 -13.39 35.01
N THR A 310 11.99 -14.59 35.06
CA THR A 310 12.43 -15.71 35.89
C THR A 310 12.67 -16.91 34.97
N GLU A 311 13.38 -17.93 35.44
CA GLU A 311 13.70 -19.11 34.64
C GLU A 311 12.44 -19.77 34.03
N ASP A 312 11.32 -19.77 34.77
CA ASP A 312 10.11 -20.50 34.38
C ASP A 312 9.03 -19.65 33.68
N ASN A 313 9.14 -18.32 33.71
CA ASN A 313 8.06 -17.45 33.20
C ASN A 313 8.21 -17.06 31.73
N HIS A 314 9.23 -17.53 31.00
CA HIS A 314 9.49 -17.06 29.64
C HIS A 314 9.81 -18.13 28.62
N ILE A 315 9.67 -17.76 27.36
CA ILE A 315 10.20 -18.49 26.20
C ILE A 315 11.03 -17.49 25.42
N LYS A 316 12.32 -17.76 25.22
CA LYS A 316 13.22 -16.89 24.46
C LYS A 316 13.28 -17.36 23.01
N LEU A 317 12.89 -16.49 22.08
CA LEU A 317 13.02 -16.71 20.64
C LEU A 317 14.32 -16.08 20.17
N ARG A 318 15.16 -16.85 19.47
CA ARG A 318 16.45 -16.36 18.94
C ARG A 318 16.27 -15.38 17.77
N SER A 319 15.20 -15.55 17.01
CA SER A 319 14.75 -14.66 15.94
C SER A 319 13.30 -14.97 15.59
N TYR A 320 12.66 -14.11 14.82
CA TYR A 320 11.33 -14.39 14.25
C TYR A 320 11.34 -15.49 13.17
N TRP A 321 12.52 -15.95 12.72
CA TRP A 321 12.67 -17.06 11.77
C TRP A 321 12.81 -18.44 12.42
N LYS A 322 13.25 -18.48 13.69
CA LYS A 322 13.57 -19.72 14.40
C LYS A 322 12.66 -19.88 15.61
N ILE A 323 11.46 -20.38 15.36
CA ILE A 323 10.52 -20.74 16.42
C ILE A 323 10.78 -22.18 16.87
N PRO A 324 10.85 -22.45 18.18
CA PRO A 324 10.96 -23.82 18.69
C PRO A 324 9.82 -24.72 18.19
N GLU A 325 10.14 -25.94 17.76
CA GLU A 325 9.16 -26.93 17.27
C GLU A 325 8.07 -27.25 18.29
N SER A 326 8.36 -27.06 19.59
CA SER A 326 7.41 -27.26 20.68
C SER A 326 6.25 -26.25 20.68
N ILE A 327 6.35 -25.17 19.90
CA ILE A 327 5.32 -24.15 19.79
C ILE A 327 4.44 -24.46 18.58
N ASN A 328 3.18 -24.83 18.84
CA ASN A 328 2.21 -25.04 17.78
C ASN A 328 1.94 -23.74 17.01
N MET A 329 2.44 -23.69 15.77
CA MET A 329 2.33 -22.54 14.90
C MET A 329 1.14 -22.65 13.94
N SER A 330 0.28 -21.64 13.95
CA SER A 330 -0.48 -21.29 12.75
C SER A 330 0.38 -20.35 11.91
N THR A 331 0.52 -20.64 10.62
CA THR A 331 1.29 -19.82 9.66
C THR A 331 0.85 -18.34 9.66
N SER A 332 -0.41 -18.05 10.01
CA SER A 332 -0.94 -16.70 10.04
C SER A 332 -0.65 -15.93 11.33
N ALA A 333 -0.32 -16.62 12.44
CA ALA A 333 -0.19 -16.09 13.80
C ALA A 333 -1.30 -15.12 14.28
N VAL A 334 -2.49 -15.17 13.68
CA VAL A 334 -3.62 -14.34 14.11
C VAL A 334 -4.10 -14.80 15.50
N PRO A 335 -4.31 -13.88 16.47
CA PRO A 335 -4.91 -14.23 17.75
C PRO A 335 -6.33 -14.82 17.59
N PRO A 336 -6.65 -15.97 18.21
CA PRO A 336 -7.90 -16.70 18.02
C PRO A 336 -9.15 -15.86 18.25
N LEU A 337 -9.13 -14.97 19.24
CA LEU A 337 -10.24 -14.05 19.52
C LEU A 337 -10.57 -13.21 18.28
N PHE A 338 -9.57 -12.54 17.70
CA PHE A 338 -9.78 -11.69 16.52
C PHE A 338 -10.14 -12.51 15.28
N GLY A 339 -9.46 -13.63 15.06
CA GLY A 339 -9.77 -14.53 13.95
C GLY A 339 -11.23 -15.00 14.00
N GLN A 340 -11.72 -15.39 15.18
CA GLN A 340 -13.11 -15.81 15.37
C GLN A 340 -14.09 -14.65 15.25
N MET A 341 -13.77 -13.48 15.80
CA MET A 341 -14.61 -12.28 15.67
C MET A 341 -14.80 -11.90 14.19
N LEU A 342 -13.71 -11.89 13.42
CA LEU A 342 -13.76 -11.60 11.99
C LEU A 342 -14.56 -12.66 11.23
N LYS A 343 -14.34 -13.96 11.50
CA LYS A 343 -15.13 -15.03 10.86
C LYS A 343 -16.62 -14.98 11.21
N ASN A 344 -16.98 -14.59 12.43
CA ASN A 344 -18.38 -14.49 12.84
C ASN A 344 -19.11 -13.32 12.18
N ASN A 345 -18.44 -12.19 11.99
CA ASN A 345 -19.07 -10.96 11.47
C ASN A 345 -18.86 -10.78 9.96
N PHE A 346 -17.82 -11.41 9.41
CA PHE A 346 -17.41 -11.35 8.00
C PHE A 346 -17.07 -12.78 7.52
N PRO A 347 -18.06 -13.68 7.41
CA PRO A 347 -17.81 -15.09 7.08
C PRO A 347 -17.11 -15.29 5.73
N GLU A 348 -17.31 -14.36 4.79
CA GLU A 348 -16.69 -14.37 3.46
C GLU A 348 -15.24 -13.85 3.45
N MET A 349 -14.75 -13.28 4.55
CA MET A 349 -13.39 -12.76 4.62
C MET A 349 -12.38 -13.91 4.49
N HIS A 350 -11.56 -13.87 3.44
CA HIS A 350 -10.52 -14.89 3.18
C HIS A 350 -9.48 -14.91 4.31
N TYR A 351 -8.83 -16.06 4.54
CA TYR A 351 -7.83 -16.20 5.61
C TYR A 351 -6.64 -15.25 5.44
N ASP A 352 -6.24 -14.97 4.20
CA ASP A 352 -5.17 -14.00 3.93
C ASP A 352 -5.60 -12.56 4.22
N ALA A 353 -6.88 -12.22 4.05
CA ALA A 353 -7.41 -10.92 4.45
C ALA A 353 -7.43 -10.77 5.98
N ILE A 354 -7.75 -11.83 6.72
CA ILE A 354 -7.64 -11.86 8.19
C ILE A 354 -6.17 -11.72 8.63
N LYS A 355 -5.25 -12.38 7.94
CA LYS A 355 -3.81 -12.29 8.16
C LYS A 355 -3.30 -10.86 7.92
N TYR A 356 -3.68 -10.26 6.80
CA TYR A 356 -3.38 -8.86 6.46
C TYR A 356 -3.95 -7.91 7.52
N TRP A 357 -5.22 -8.10 7.92
CA TRP A 357 -5.85 -7.31 8.97
C TRP A 357 -5.03 -7.35 10.26
N TRP A 358 -4.61 -8.54 10.72
CA TRP A 358 -3.81 -8.67 11.93
C TRP A 358 -2.46 -7.97 11.81
N ARG A 359 -1.78 -8.13 10.67
CA ARG A 359 -0.49 -7.47 10.44
C ARG A 359 -0.61 -5.95 10.44
N ALA A 360 -1.66 -5.41 9.85
CA ALA A 360 -1.94 -3.98 9.93
C ALA A 360 -2.11 -3.50 11.38
N GLN A 361 -2.87 -4.24 12.21
CA GLN A 361 -3.01 -3.90 13.63
C GLN A 361 -1.66 -3.94 14.36
N ALA A 362 -0.85 -4.97 14.12
CA ALA A 362 0.42 -5.15 14.82
C ALA A 362 1.47 -4.12 14.39
N SER A 363 1.57 -3.81 13.09
CA SER A 363 2.46 -2.75 12.57
C SER A 363 2.09 -1.39 13.15
N ALA A 364 0.80 -1.03 13.11
CA ALA A 364 0.30 0.22 13.67
C ALA A 364 0.50 0.33 15.20
N TYR A 365 0.40 -0.80 15.90
CA TYR A 365 0.71 -0.85 17.33
C TYR A 365 2.20 -0.56 17.58
N MET A 366 3.08 -1.24 16.86
CA MET A 366 4.53 -1.15 17.06
C MET A 366 5.10 0.22 16.67
N MET A 367 4.55 0.85 15.63
CA MET A 367 5.13 2.04 15.01
C MET A 367 4.60 3.36 15.55
N ARG A 368 3.90 3.35 16.70
CA ARG A 368 3.48 4.59 17.39
C ARG A 368 4.72 5.41 17.75
N MET A 369 5.01 6.46 17.00
CA MET A 369 6.19 7.29 17.25
C MET A 369 6.05 8.07 18.56
N ASN A 370 7.14 8.21 19.31
CA ASN A 370 7.13 8.98 20.55
C ASN A 370 7.15 10.49 20.28
N GLY A 371 6.75 11.29 21.27
CA GLY A 371 6.63 12.75 21.15
C GLY A 371 7.90 13.44 20.63
N PRO A 372 9.10 13.18 21.18
CA PRO A 372 10.35 13.75 20.67
C PRO A 372 10.61 13.43 19.19
N ALA A 373 10.39 12.18 18.78
CA ALA A 373 10.60 11.76 17.40
C ALA A 373 9.54 12.35 16.46
N LEU A 374 8.27 12.41 16.85
CA LEU A 374 7.20 13.07 16.09
C LEU A 374 7.46 14.55 15.92
N LYS A 375 7.92 15.25 16.97
CA LYS A 375 8.30 16.66 16.88
C LYS A 375 9.44 16.88 15.88
N ARG A 376 10.44 16.00 15.88
CA ARG A 376 11.53 16.06 14.89
C ARG A 376 11.02 15.78 13.47
N LEU A 377 10.16 14.77 13.31
CA LEU A 377 9.53 14.42 12.04
C LEU A 377 8.68 15.57 11.50
N LYS A 378 7.85 16.20 12.34
CA LYS A 378 7.05 17.38 11.99
C LYS A 378 7.93 18.54 11.54
N ALA A 379 9.03 18.81 12.26
CA ALA A 379 9.98 19.85 11.88
C ALA A 379 10.58 19.61 10.47
N LEU A 380 10.92 18.35 10.14
CA LEU A 380 11.37 17.99 8.78
C LEU A 380 10.24 18.12 7.74
N ARG A 381 9.00 17.79 8.11
CA ARG A 381 7.85 17.80 7.20
C ARG A 381 7.41 19.21 6.79
N ILE A 382 7.51 20.17 7.69
CA ILE A 382 7.11 21.57 7.45
C ILE A 382 8.25 22.45 6.92
N ASP A 383 9.48 21.92 6.89
CA ASP A 383 10.62 22.61 6.32
C ASP A 383 10.57 22.50 4.78
N ASP A 384 10.25 23.63 4.13
CA ASP A 384 10.18 23.73 2.67
C ASP A 384 11.52 23.37 2.00
N SER A 385 12.65 23.57 2.67
CA SER A 385 13.96 23.20 2.11
C SER A 385 14.21 21.69 2.08
N HIS A 386 13.47 20.92 2.90
CA HIS A 386 13.58 19.46 2.95
C HIS A 386 12.56 18.75 2.06
N ASN A 387 11.57 19.45 1.50
CA ASN A 387 10.50 18.86 0.71
C ASN A 387 10.35 19.58 -0.61
N ILE A 388 10.97 19.01 -1.65
CA ILE A 388 11.00 19.57 -2.99
C ILE A 388 9.67 19.25 -3.67
N ALA A 389 9.09 20.25 -4.34
CA ALA A 389 7.94 20.06 -5.20
C ALA A 389 8.15 20.78 -6.53
N VAL A 390 7.84 20.10 -7.63
CA VAL A 390 7.93 20.63 -8.99
C VAL A 390 6.67 20.31 -9.78
N THR A 391 6.32 21.18 -10.72
CA THR A 391 5.25 20.95 -11.68
C THR A 391 5.65 21.53 -13.04
N HIS A 392 4.78 21.43 -14.04
CA HIS A 392 5.02 22.01 -15.35
C HIS A 392 4.09 23.19 -15.59
N SER A 393 4.63 24.25 -16.21
CA SER A 393 3.83 25.37 -16.70
C SER A 393 2.94 24.95 -17.89
N SER A 394 2.07 25.84 -18.34
CA SER A 394 1.28 25.64 -19.57
C SER A 394 2.14 25.52 -20.83
N THR A 395 3.40 25.97 -20.80
CA THR A 395 4.37 25.83 -21.90
C THR A 395 5.23 24.56 -21.76
N GLY A 396 5.02 23.76 -20.71
CA GLY A 396 5.80 22.56 -20.43
C GLY A 396 7.14 22.81 -19.75
N GLU A 397 7.38 24.02 -19.24
CA GLU A 397 8.59 24.33 -18.47
C GLU A 397 8.47 23.81 -17.04
N LEU A 398 9.53 23.21 -16.51
CA LEU A 398 9.59 22.77 -15.11
C LEU A 398 9.64 23.98 -14.19
N ILE A 399 8.72 24.06 -13.24
CA ILE A 399 8.62 25.13 -12.26
C ILE A 399 8.64 24.57 -10.84
N ASP A 400 9.39 25.22 -9.97
CA ASP A 400 9.39 24.93 -8.53
C ASP A 400 8.07 25.39 -7.91
N THR A 401 7.56 24.60 -6.98
CA THR A 401 6.38 24.94 -6.18
C THR A 401 6.59 24.51 -4.74
N LYS A 402 5.64 24.84 -3.87
CA LYS A 402 5.69 24.48 -2.46
C LYS A 402 5.01 23.14 -2.23
N ALA A 403 5.67 22.25 -1.48
CA ALA A 403 5.04 21.04 -0.97
C ALA A 403 3.92 21.43 0.03
N PRO A 404 2.64 21.10 -0.24
CA PRO A 404 1.55 21.40 0.68
C PRO A 404 1.72 20.60 1.98
N TYR A 405 1.19 21.10 3.10
CA TYR A 405 1.12 20.39 4.38
C TYR A 405 -0.25 20.56 5.03
N PRO A 406 -1.01 19.46 5.25
CA PRO A 406 -0.78 18.11 4.73
C PRO A 406 -0.93 18.04 3.19
N LEU A 407 -0.70 16.88 2.59
CA LEU A 407 -1.10 16.62 1.20
C LEU A 407 -2.62 16.83 1.05
N PRO A 408 -3.08 17.51 -0.02
CA PRO A 408 -4.49 17.67 -0.30
C PRO A 408 -5.21 16.34 -0.49
N ASP A 409 -6.49 16.29 -0.14
CA ASP A 409 -7.34 15.12 -0.40
C ASP A 409 -7.36 14.80 -1.92
N GLY A 410 -7.31 13.51 -2.27
CA GLY A 410 -7.19 13.06 -3.65
C GLY A 410 -5.77 12.98 -4.20
N SER A 411 -4.76 13.41 -3.44
CA SER A 411 -3.34 13.23 -3.82
C SER A 411 -2.93 11.76 -3.86
N PHE A 412 -1.87 11.48 -4.60
CA PHE A 412 -1.25 10.17 -4.75
C PHE A 412 0.03 10.06 -3.89
N SER A 413 0.36 8.84 -3.50
CA SER A 413 1.72 8.48 -3.10
C SER A 413 2.19 7.28 -3.90
N MET A 414 3.43 7.36 -4.37
CA MET A 414 4.13 6.29 -5.06
C MET A 414 5.36 5.90 -4.25
N HIS A 415 5.46 4.63 -3.86
CA HIS A 415 6.73 4.10 -3.39
C HIS A 415 7.34 3.17 -4.44
N VAL A 416 8.41 3.65 -5.07
CA VAL A 416 9.15 2.96 -6.11
C VAL A 416 10.38 2.34 -5.46
N ARG A 417 10.38 1.01 -5.35
CA ARG A 417 11.48 0.25 -4.75
C ARG A 417 12.38 -0.28 -5.86
N HIS A 418 13.46 0.43 -6.13
CA HIS A 418 14.54 0.07 -7.05
C HIS A 418 15.86 -0.07 -6.27
N GLY A 419 16.42 -1.27 -6.16
CA GLY A 419 17.74 -1.45 -5.55
C GLY A 419 18.18 -2.89 -5.44
N ASP A 420 18.83 -3.24 -4.33
CA ASP A 420 19.22 -4.62 -3.95
C ASP A 420 18.07 -5.62 -4.12
N LYS A 421 16.84 -5.14 -4.03
CA LYS A 421 15.61 -5.90 -4.23
C LYS A 421 15.38 -6.44 -5.64
N GLY A 422 16.18 -6.04 -6.64
CA GLY A 422 16.17 -6.68 -7.97
C GLY A 422 16.53 -8.17 -7.94
N VAL A 423 17.14 -8.64 -6.83
CA VAL A 423 17.37 -10.07 -6.57
C VAL A 423 16.11 -10.78 -6.05
N GLU A 424 15.20 -10.06 -5.41
CA GLU A 424 13.99 -10.60 -4.76
C GLU A 424 12.71 -10.43 -5.58
N MET A 425 12.65 -9.39 -6.42
CA MET A 425 11.48 -9.09 -7.25
C MET A 425 11.85 -8.41 -8.57
N GLU A 426 10.96 -8.51 -9.56
CA GLU A 426 11.07 -7.71 -10.78
C GLU A 426 11.01 -6.22 -10.43
N LEU A 427 12.02 -5.47 -10.88
CA LEU A 427 12.00 -4.02 -10.78
C LEU A 427 11.02 -3.46 -11.81
N ILE A 428 9.94 -2.88 -11.31
CA ILE A 428 8.86 -2.32 -12.12
C ILE A 428 9.24 -0.90 -12.55
N PRO A 429 9.32 -0.57 -13.86
CA PRO A 429 9.65 0.77 -14.30
C PRO A 429 8.71 1.84 -13.73
N PHE A 430 9.25 3.01 -13.37
CA PHE A 430 8.47 4.11 -12.79
C PHE A 430 7.26 4.49 -13.64
N ARG A 431 7.41 4.50 -14.97
CA ARG A 431 6.30 4.78 -15.89
C ARG A 431 5.04 3.94 -15.64
N LYS A 432 5.17 2.66 -15.25
CA LYS A 432 3.99 1.82 -14.93
C LYS A 432 3.22 2.32 -13.71
N TYR A 433 3.89 2.92 -12.73
CA TYR A 433 3.25 3.57 -11.58
C TYR A 433 2.45 4.79 -12.03
N VAL A 434 3.04 5.60 -12.90
CA VAL A 434 2.39 6.79 -13.47
C VAL A 434 1.18 6.41 -14.31
N ASP A 435 1.31 5.42 -15.20
CA ASP A 435 0.20 4.98 -16.05
C ASP A 435 -0.99 4.46 -15.22
N ARG A 436 -0.72 3.72 -14.13
CA ARG A 436 -1.78 3.27 -13.22
C ARG A 436 -2.46 4.41 -12.47
N ALA A 437 -1.69 5.41 -12.04
CA ALA A 437 -2.25 6.58 -11.36
C ALA A 437 -3.07 7.46 -12.32
N GLU A 438 -2.62 7.61 -13.57
CA GLU A 438 -3.33 8.30 -14.64
C GLU A 438 -4.67 7.63 -14.97
N GLU A 439 -4.66 6.30 -15.12
CA GLU A 439 -5.88 5.52 -15.35
C GLU A 439 -6.90 5.75 -14.22
N TYR A 440 -6.43 5.68 -12.97
CA TYR A 440 -7.30 5.92 -11.81
C TYR A 440 -7.81 7.37 -11.75
N ALA A 441 -6.96 8.36 -12.03
CA ALA A 441 -7.35 9.77 -12.08
C ALA A 441 -8.40 10.04 -13.17
N ALA A 442 -8.24 9.44 -14.35
CA ALA A 442 -9.20 9.55 -15.44
C ALA A 442 -10.57 8.93 -15.09
N MET A 443 -10.59 7.85 -14.30
CA MET A 443 -11.82 7.21 -13.83
C MET A 443 -12.48 7.95 -12.65
N ASN A 444 -11.73 8.77 -11.90
CA ASN A 444 -12.15 9.36 -10.62
C ASN A 444 -11.94 10.88 -10.55
N MET A 445 -12.18 11.57 -11.66
CA MET A 445 -11.84 12.99 -11.88
C MET A 445 -12.26 13.99 -10.78
N ILE A 446 -13.33 13.74 -10.02
CA ILE A 446 -13.78 14.66 -8.94
C ILE A 446 -12.95 14.50 -7.67
N MET A 447 -12.51 13.27 -7.40
CA MET A 447 -11.92 12.87 -6.11
C MET A 447 -10.40 12.74 -6.16
N THR A 448 -9.79 12.95 -7.33
CA THR A 448 -8.35 12.83 -7.54
C THR A 448 -7.72 14.16 -7.86
N ARG A 449 -6.49 14.37 -7.40
CA ARG A 449 -5.64 15.50 -7.75
C ARG A 449 -4.32 14.97 -8.24
N LYS A 450 -3.80 15.50 -9.35
CA LYS A 450 -2.47 15.14 -9.89
C LYS A 450 -1.34 15.75 -9.07
N THR A 451 -1.34 15.45 -7.78
CA THR A 451 -0.28 15.77 -6.82
C THR A 451 0.20 14.45 -6.26
N CYS A 452 1.49 14.14 -6.41
CA CYS A 452 2.04 12.85 -6.03
C CYS A 452 3.29 13.01 -5.16
N PHE A 453 3.28 12.38 -3.99
CA PHE A 453 4.48 12.19 -3.19
C PHE A 453 5.21 10.90 -3.60
N ILE A 454 6.46 11.03 -4.03
CA ILE A 454 7.35 9.93 -4.41
C ILE A 454 8.30 9.62 -3.26
N SER A 455 8.30 8.37 -2.82
CA SER A 455 9.34 7.81 -1.97
C SER A 455 10.13 6.74 -2.73
N THR A 456 11.44 6.88 -2.77
CA THR A 456 12.34 6.00 -3.53
C THR A 456 13.77 6.13 -3.00
N GLU A 457 14.55 5.06 -3.10
CA GLU A 457 16.00 5.05 -2.92
C GLU A 457 16.77 5.38 -4.22
N ASP A 458 16.09 5.30 -5.36
CA ASP A 458 16.66 5.52 -6.69
C ASP A 458 16.43 6.96 -7.16
N ARG A 459 17.53 7.67 -7.42
CA ARG A 459 17.52 9.06 -7.88
C ARG A 459 17.02 9.18 -9.32
N GLU A 460 17.18 8.15 -10.16
CA GLU A 460 16.75 8.19 -11.55
C GLU A 460 15.22 8.29 -11.66
N VAL A 461 14.48 7.69 -10.73
CA VAL A 461 13.02 7.84 -10.61
C VAL A 461 12.61 9.30 -10.44
N LEU A 462 13.35 10.07 -9.63
CA LEU A 462 13.06 11.49 -9.41
C LEU A 462 13.38 12.33 -10.64
N GLU A 463 14.46 12.01 -11.35
CA GLU A 463 14.82 12.66 -12.62
C GLU A 463 13.85 12.30 -13.76
N GLU A 464 13.26 11.10 -13.73
CA GLU A 464 12.18 10.70 -14.65
C GLU A 464 10.88 11.47 -14.33
N ALA A 465 10.49 11.57 -13.06
CA ALA A 465 9.31 12.32 -12.64
C ALA A 465 9.34 13.78 -13.11
N LYS A 466 10.49 14.45 -13.00
CA LYS A 466 10.70 15.83 -13.50
C LYS A 466 10.42 15.99 -15.00
N LYS A 467 10.47 14.92 -15.80
CA LYS A 467 10.21 14.98 -17.25
C LYS A 467 8.73 14.75 -17.59
N ILE A 468 7.92 14.35 -16.61
CA ILE A 468 6.51 14.01 -16.80
C ILE A 468 5.66 15.19 -16.35
N GLY A 469 5.21 16.02 -17.28
CA GLY A 469 4.20 17.05 -17.03
C GLY A 469 2.81 16.46 -17.01
N ASN A 470 2.26 16.18 -18.18
CA ASN A 470 1.04 15.39 -18.33
C ASN A 470 1.39 14.10 -19.09
N ALA A 471 1.14 12.94 -18.49
CA ALA A 471 1.45 11.66 -19.12
C ALA A 471 0.43 11.26 -20.21
N TRP A 472 -0.75 11.90 -20.25
CA TRP A 472 -1.85 11.63 -21.19
C TRP A 472 -2.38 12.96 -21.77
N ILE A 473 -1.81 13.40 -22.89
CA ILE A 473 -2.31 14.57 -23.64
C ILE A 473 -3.47 14.10 -24.53
N SER A 474 -4.59 13.70 -23.93
CA SER A 474 -5.84 13.61 -24.67
C SER A 474 -6.65 14.86 -24.37
N VAL A 475 -6.82 15.71 -25.39
CA VAL A 475 -7.66 16.93 -25.34
C VAL A 475 -9.11 16.66 -24.91
N ASN A 476 -9.53 15.39 -24.91
CA ASN A 476 -10.89 14.94 -24.61
C ASN A 476 -11.02 14.24 -23.25
N THR A 477 -9.97 14.23 -22.43
CA THR A 477 -10.04 13.65 -21.07
C THR A 477 -9.99 14.75 -20.02
N THR A 478 -10.77 14.56 -18.97
CA THR A 478 -11.03 15.51 -17.90
C THR A 478 -9.85 15.77 -16.97
N SER A 479 -8.70 15.12 -17.21
CA SER A 479 -7.50 15.21 -16.37
C SER A 479 -6.30 15.78 -17.15
N ASN A 480 -6.50 16.88 -17.89
CA ASN A 480 -5.42 17.56 -18.62
C ASN A 480 -4.49 18.40 -17.70
N GLU A 481 -4.56 18.20 -16.38
CA GLU A 481 -3.67 18.85 -15.43
C GLU A 481 -2.27 18.24 -15.48
N ASN A 482 -1.26 19.08 -15.26
CA ASN A 482 0.11 18.63 -15.04
C ASN A 482 0.26 18.00 -13.66
N TRP A 483 1.10 16.97 -13.56
CA TRP A 483 1.52 16.41 -12.29
C TRP A 483 2.37 17.40 -11.51
N THR A 484 2.02 17.54 -10.23
CA THR A 484 2.90 18.09 -9.21
C THR A 484 3.59 16.94 -8.49
N TRP A 485 4.90 16.83 -8.68
CA TRP A 485 5.74 15.80 -8.07
C TRP A 485 6.40 16.34 -6.81
N ILE A 486 6.31 15.58 -5.72
CA ILE A 486 6.83 15.96 -4.42
C ILE A 486 7.72 14.84 -3.91
N TRP A 487 8.89 15.17 -3.35
CA TRP A 487 9.74 14.22 -2.64
C TRP A 487 10.52 14.94 -1.54
N SER A 488 11.01 14.21 -0.55
CA SER A 488 11.92 14.82 0.44
C SER A 488 13.36 14.77 -0.04
N ASP A 489 14.11 15.82 0.23
CA ASP A 489 15.55 15.87 0.02
C ASP A 489 16.26 15.15 1.17
N ILE A 490 16.38 13.84 1.03
CA ILE A 490 17.11 12.99 1.98
C ILE A 490 18.22 12.26 1.23
N PRO A 491 19.30 11.86 1.92
CA PRO A 491 20.36 11.09 1.30
C PRO A 491 19.82 9.77 0.73
N ARG A 492 20.25 9.43 -0.49
CA ARG A 492 19.80 8.27 -1.25
C ARG A 492 20.96 7.58 -1.91
N ILE A 493 21.04 6.26 -1.74
CA ILE A 493 21.85 5.39 -2.58
C ILE A 493 20.97 4.25 -3.09
N ASN A 494 21.28 3.80 -4.28
CA ASN A 494 20.64 2.64 -4.89
C ASN A 494 21.22 1.35 -4.28
N GLY A 495 20.85 1.07 -3.03
CA GLY A 495 21.43 0.01 -2.21
C GLY A 495 20.51 -0.40 -1.06
N GLY A 496 20.94 -1.42 -0.32
CA GLY A 496 20.17 -1.98 0.80
C GLY A 496 20.07 -1.02 1.99
N PRO A 497 19.13 -1.25 2.93
CA PRO A 497 18.92 -0.37 4.09
C PRO A 497 20.17 -0.24 4.98
N VAL A 498 20.91 -1.33 5.17
CA VAL A 498 22.17 -1.32 5.96
C VAL A 498 23.24 -0.48 5.26
N GLU A 499 23.35 -0.61 3.93
CA GLU A 499 24.28 0.17 3.14
C GLU A 499 23.95 1.67 3.23
N GLN A 500 22.67 2.04 3.18
CA GLN A 500 22.23 3.42 3.37
C GLN A 500 22.65 3.96 4.74
N LEU A 501 22.39 3.20 5.81
CA LEU A 501 22.75 3.60 7.18
C LEU A 501 24.25 3.72 7.40
N ASN A 502 25.05 2.87 6.74
CA ASN A 502 26.51 2.93 6.84
C ASN A 502 27.09 4.11 6.06
N ASN A 503 26.47 4.50 4.95
CA ASN A 503 26.91 5.64 4.15
C ASN A 503 26.40 6.99 4.70
N PHE A 504 25.25 6.99 5.39
CA PHE A 504 24.58 8.21 5.82
C PHE A 504 24.57 8.35 7.34
N GLY A 505 25.66 8.92 7.86
CA GLY A 505 25.76 9.58 9.16
C GLY A 505 24.87 9.06 10.30
N ASN A 506 24.21 9.97 11.01
CA ASN A 506 23.43 9.67 12.21
C ASN A 506 22.24 8.73 11.88
N ARG A 507 22.32 7.49 12.36
CA ARG A 507 21.35 6.42 12.08
C ARG A 507 19.95 6.75 12.58
N THR A 508 19.85 7.29 13.79
CA THR A 508 18.56 7.70 14.36
C THR A 508 17.90 8.78 13.52
N GLU A 509 18.66 9.79 13.10
CA GLU A 509 18.15 10.86 12.22
C GLU A 509 17.75 10.31 10.85
N MET A 510 18.52 9.38 10.29
CA MET A 510 18.18 8.73 9.02
C MET A 510 16.88 7.92 9.13
N THR A 511 16.70 7.19 10.23
CA THR A 511 15.47 6.44 10.48
C THR A 511 14.28 7.37 10.66
N ILE A 512 14.43 8.53 11.32
CA ILE A 512 13.37 9.55 11.38
C ILE A 512 13.07 10.12 9.98
N LYS A 513 14.08 10.30 9.12
CA LYS A 513 13.87 10.69 7.71
C LYS A 513 13.16 9.62 6.89
N TRP A 514 13.39 8.34 7.18
CA TRP A 514 12.59 7.27 6.59
C TRP A 514 11.16 7.29 7.10
N MET A 515 10.93 7.52 8.40
CA MET A 515 9.59 7.73 8.95
C MET A 515 8.90 8.95 8.34
N LEU A 516 9.64 10.03 8.03
CA LEU A 516 9.11 11.16 7.27
C LEU A 516 8.54 10.70 5.91
N GLN A 517 9.27 9.86 5.15
CA GLN A 517 8.74 9.32 3.89
C GLN A 517 7.45 8.52 4.09
N LEU A 518 7.40 7.70 5.14
CA LEU A 518 6.24 6.88 5.47
C LEU A 518 5.02 7.75 5.84
N PHE A 519 5.22 8.72 6.72
CA PHE A 519 4.18 9.65 7.17
C PHE A 519 3.66 10.51 6.01
N PHE A 520 4.56 11.03 5.18
CA PHE A 520 4.20 11.79 3.98
C PHE A 520 3.42 10.91 2.98
N ALA A 521 3.78 9.64 2.82
CA ALA A 521 3.05 8.71 1.97
C ALA A 521 1.61 8.47 2.45
N ILE A 522 1.39 8.27 3.75
CA ILE A 522 0.05 8.02 4.30
C ILE A 522 -0.81 9.29 4.40
N GLU A 523 -0.25 10.49 4.21
CA GLU A 523 -1.05 11.71 3.99
C GLU A 523 -1.82 11.65 2.67
N ALA A 524 -1.36 10.89 1.67
CA ALA A 524 -2.03 10.75 0.39
C ALA A 524 -3.30 9.90 0.53
N SER A 525 -4.29 10.17 -0.33
CA SER A 525 -5.50 9.34 -0.39
C SER A 525 -5.24 8.10 -1.23
N ASN A 526 -4.56 8.24 -2.37
CA ASN A 526 -4.39 7.17 -3.34
C ASN A 526 -2.96 6.61 -3.25
N ILE A 527 -2.80 5.31 -3.02
CA ILE A 527 -1.46 4.70 -2.89
C ILE A 527 -1.19 3.80 -4.08
N VAL A 528 -0.02 3.95 -4.68
CA VAL A 528 0.46 3.15 -5.81
C VAL A 528 1.79 2.53 -5.40
N GLY A 529 1.92 1.21 -5.58
CA GLY A 529 3.12 0.53 -5.13
C GLY A 529 3.16 -0.95 -5.48
N THR A 530 4.17 -1.60 -4.92
CA THR A 530 4.38 -3.06 -5.00
C THR A 530 4.40 -3.69 -3.62
N ARG A 531 3.42 -4.53 -3.30
CA ARG A 531 3.34 -5.21 -1.99
C ARG A 531 4.47 -6.20 -1.72
N GLY A 532 5.23 -6.59 -2.73
CA GLY A 532 6.43 -7.37 -2.55
C GLY A 532 7.44 -6.61 -1.68
N SER A 533 7.37 -5.28 -1.62
CA SER A 533 8.16 -4.46 -0.69
C SER A 533 7.51 -4.40 0.70
N GLY A 534 8.26 -4.82 1.73
CA GLY A 534 7.89 -4.60 3.13
C GLY A 534 7.59 -3.14 3.46
N TRP A 535 8.24 -2.19 2.78
CA TRP A 535 7.97 -0.77 2.94
C TRP A 535 6.58 -0.36 2.42
N ASN A 536 6.24 -0.82 1.22
CA ASN A 536 4.92 -0.62 0.61
C ASN A 536 3.78 -1.23 1.45
N ARG A 537 4.04 -2.43 2.00
CA ARG A 537 3.14 -3.09 2.95
C ARG A 537 2.92 -2.24 4.20
N MET A 538 3.97 -1.67 4.79
CA MET A 538 3.81 -0.76 5.92
C MET A 538 3.01 0.50 5.54
N ILE A 539 3.23 1.11 4.37
CA ILE A 539 2.42 2.27 3.92
C ILE A 539 0.93 1.89 3.89
N ASP A 540 0.60 0.74 3.31
CA ASP A 540 -0.77 0.28 3.20
C ASP A 540 -1.37 -0.11 4.56
N GLU A 541 -0.62 -0.82 5.40
CA GLU A 541 -1.04 -1.19 6.75
C GLU A 541 -1.31 0.03 7.63
N LEU A 542 -0.39 0.99 7.66
CA LEU A 542 -0.48 2.14 8.54
C LEU A 542 -1.54 3.13 8.10
N ARG A 543 -1.73 3.37 6.80
CA ARG A 543 -2.82 4.23 6.33
C ARG A 543 -4.19 3.66 6.72
N CYS A 544 -4.33 2.32 6.74
CA CYS A 544 -5.56 1.65 7.17
C CYS A 544 -5.90 1.90 8.63
N ILE A 545 -4.91 1.99 9.51
CA ILE A 545 -5.15 2.08 10.95
C ILE A 545 -5.12 3.53 11.44
N TRP A 546 -4.26 4.38 10.88
CA TRP A 546 -4.05 5.74 11.37
C TRP A 546 -4.79 6.82 10.57
N VAL A 547 -5.15 6.56 9.31
CA VAL A 547 -5.64 7.63 8.41
C VAL A 547 -6.99 7.27 7.77
N ASP A 548 -6.94 6.52 6.66
CA ASP A 548 -8.08 6.15 5.82
C ASP A 548 -7.60 5.14 4.77
N CYS A 549 -8.30 4.02 4.64
CA CYS A 549 -8.04 3.02 3.60
C CYS A 549 -9.22 2.72 2.68
N ARG A 550 -10.22 3.61 2.62
CA ARG A 550 -11.36 3.43 1.71
C ARG A 550 -10.97 3.48 0.25
N THR A 551 -9.93 4.25 -0.06
CA THR A 551 -9.33 4.33 -1.39
C THR A 551 -8.42 3.11 -1.65
N PRO A 552 -8.46 2.57 -2.88
CA PRO A 552 -7.70 1.39 -3.21
C PRO A 552 -6.20 1.66 -3.11
N TYR A 553 -5.47 0.60 -2.80
CA TYR A 553 -4.06 0.55 -3.12
C TYR A 553 -3.94 -0.06 -4.51
N MET A 554 -3.25 0.64 -5.39
CA MET A 554 -3.03 0.24 -6.77
C MET A 554 -1.73 -0.56 -6.89
N GLU A 555 -1.87 -1.88 -6.96
CA GLU A 555 -0.77 -2.82 -7.18
C GLU A 555 -0.25 -2.71 -8.62
N VAL A 556 1.05 -2.46 -8.79
CA VAL A 556 1.68 -2.40 -10.12
C VAL A 556 2.60 -3.59 -10.42
N GLY A 557 2.88 -4.42 -9.41
CA GLY A 557 3.55 -5.71 -9.55
C GLY A 557 2.59 -6.82 -9.99
N PRO A 558 3.02 -8.09 -9.92
CA PRO A 558 2.15 -9.23 -10.19
C PRO A 558 0.91 -9.23 -9.27
N PHE A 559 -0.27 -9.53 -9.80
CA PHE A 559 -1.57 -9.42 -9.10
C PHE A 559 -1.73 -10.33 -7.85
N GLU A 560 -0.76 -11.20 -7.53
CA GLU A 560 -0.87 -12.26 -6.51
C GLU A 560 -0.34 -11.88 -5.12
N ASP A 561 0.06 -10.64 -4.91
CA ASP A 561 0.88 -10.18 -3.77
C ASP A 561 0.22 -10.27 -2.37
N TRP A 562 -1.07 -10.63 -2.30
CA TRP A 562 -1.81 -10.73 -1.04
C TRP A 562 -1.87 -12.16 -0.50
N VAL A 563 -1.86 -13.15 -1.40
CA VAL A 563 -1.98 -14.58 -1.04
C VAL A 563 -0.72 -15.04 -0.31
N HIS A 564 0.44 -14.53 -0.75
CA HIS A 564 1.75 -14.82 -0.17
C HIS A 564 2.27 -13.70 0.73
N TYR A 565 1.38 -13.00 1.44
CA TYR A 565 1.75 -12.02 2.45
C TYR A 565 2.47 -12.73 3.63
N ASN A 566 3.72 -13.11 3.40
CA ASN A 566 4.67 -13.79 4.27
C ASN A 566 5.64 -12.75 4.84
N PHE A 567 6.25 -13.01 5.99
CA PHE A 567 7.21 -12.07 6.59
C PHE A 567 8.57 -12.24 5.94
#